data_AF-A0A0M3IKX8-F1
#
_entry.id   AF-A0A0M3IKX8-F1
#
_cell.length_a   1.000
_cell.length_b   1.000
_cell.length_c   1.000
_cell.angle_alpha   90.00
_cell.angle_beta   90.00
_cell.angle_gamma   90.00
#
_symmetry.space_group_name_H-M   'P 1'
#
loop_
_entity.id
_entity.type
_entity.pdbx_description
1 polymer ?
#
loop_
_entity_poly.entity_id
_entity_poly.type
_entity_poly.pdbx_seq_one_letter_code
_entity_poly.pdbx_strand_id
1 'polypeptide(L)'
;MRAGQVIAYEIMQSTQISCPLEMHKIAVPRCDAVFDANCEGNTEIPFVRAKYDKQTGHGFNSPREQVNERTSWIDASFLYSTQEPWVAALRSWRNGTLAEGPMSGYPPLNGPHIPLINPAPPQIHRLMNPERLFSMFFFWFNNETSDEDSID
;
A
#
# COMPACT_ATOMS: atom_id res chain seq x y z
N MET A 1 3.65 -16.31 8.27
CA MET A 1 3.98 -15.19 7.37
C MET A 1 3.03 -14.01 7.57
N ARG A 2 1.70 -14.18 7.48
CA ARG A 2 0.72 -13.06 7.59
C ARG A 2 0.83 -12.20 8.87
N ALA A 3 0.97 -12.80 10.05
CA ALA A 3 1.10 -12.00 11.30
C ALA A 3 2.36 -11.10 11.34
N GLY A 4 3.47 -11.55 10.77
CA GLY A 4 4.70 -10.75 10.71
C GLY A 4 4.56 -9.55 9.78
N GLN A 5 3.79 -9.72 8.70
CA GLN A 5 3.48 -8.65 7.77
C GLN A 5 2.64 -7.55 8.43
N VAL A 6 1.65 -7.91 9.25
CA VAL A 6 0.87 -6.93 10.04
C VAL A 6 1.79 -6.09 10.92
N ILE A 7 2.71 -6.75 11.64
CA ILE A 7 3.64 -6.06 12.54
C ILE A 7 4.60 -5.15 11.76
N ALA A 8 5.16 -5.63 10.65
CA ALA A 8 6.10 -4.83 9.84
C ALA A 8 5.44 -3.55 9.33
N TYR A 9 4.19 -3.67 8.90
CA TYR A 9 3.43 -2.55 8.34
C TYR A 9 2.80 -1.62 9.37
N GLU A 10 2.69 -2.06 10.62
CA GLU A 10 2.32 -1.21 11.74
C GLU A 10 3.42 -0.18 12.01
N ILE A 11 4.68 -0.62 12.02
CA ILE A 11 5.81 0.22 12.43
C ILE A 11 6.51 0.95 11.28
N MET A 12 6.32 0.51 10.03
CA MET A 12 7.07 1.03 8.89
C MET A 12 6.27 1.05 7.59
N GLN A 13 6.30 2.21 6.90
CA GLN A 13 5.89 2.36 5.52
C GLN A 13 6.80 3.34 4.79
N SER A 14 7.51 2.86 3.77
CA SER A 14 8.43 3.67 2.95
C SER A 14 8.20 3.42 1.46
N THR A 15 6.96 3.12 1.06
CA THR A 15 6.62 2.76 -0.33
C THR A 15 5.99 3.90 -1.13
N GLN A 16 5.60 5.01 -0.48
CA GLN A 16 5.07 6.15 -1.23
C GLN A 16 6.13 6.81 -2.09
N ILE A 17 5.65 7.32 -3.21
CA ILE A 17 6.41 8.11 -4.15
C ILE A 17 6.48 9.57 -3.70
N SER A 18 7.59 10.24 -4.02
CA SER A 18 7.76 11.68 -3.80
C SER A 18 7.83 12.42 -5.13
N CYS A 19 7.63 13.73 -5.07
CA CYS A 19 7.90 14.65 -6.17
C CYS A 19 9.22 15.40 -5.91
N PRO A 20 10.14 15.49 -6.89
CA PRO A 20 10.03 14.97 -8.26
C PRO A 20 10.10 13.44 -8.36
N LEU A 21 9.52 12.89 -9.43
CA LEU A 21 9.56 11.44 -9.68
C LEU A 21 10.98 11.01 -10.06
N GLU A 22 11.57 10.15 -9.23
CA GLU A 22 12.89 9.57 -9.48
C GLU A 22 12.73 8.10 -9.88
N MET A 23 12.88 7.83 -11.17
CA MET A 23 12.91 6.46 -11.70
C MET A 23 14.32 5.89 -11.65
N HIS A 24 14.45 4.70 -11.09
CA HIS A 24 15.68 3.91 -11.10
C HIS A 24 15.34 2.54 -11.66
N LYS A 25 15.51 2.38 -12.99
CA LYS A 25 15.13 1.15 -13.67
C LYS A 25 16.02 -0.02 -13.26
N ILE A 26 15.43 -1.19 -13.13
CA ILE A 26 16.14 -2.43 -12.83
C ILE A 26 16.40 -3.15 -14.16
N ALA A 27 17.67 -3.35 -14.50
CA ALA A 27 18.06 -4.05 -15.72
C ALA A 27 17.68 -5.54 -15.61
N VAL A 28 16.99 -6.05 -16.63
CA VAL A 28 16.64 -7.48 -16.71
C VAL A 28 17.80 -8.22 -17.38
N PRO A 29 18.27 -9.35 -16.81
CA PRO A 29 19.25 -10.19 -17.47
C PRO A 29 18.76 -10.66 -18.84
N ARG A 30 19.65 -10.71 -19.83
CA ARG A 30 19.30 -11.22 -21.16
C ARG A 30 18.80 -12.66 -21.05
N CYS A 31 17.75 -12.99 -21.81
CA CYS A 31 17.10 -14.30 -21.80
C CYS A 31 16.44 -14.66 -20.45
N ASP A 32 16.05 -13.67 -19.64
CA ASP A 32 15.23 -13.93 -18.45
C ASP A 32 13.92 -14.60 -18.87
N ALA A 33 13.58 -15.72 -18.24
CA ALA A 33 12.45 -16.56 -18.65
C ALA A 33 11.08 -15.87 -18.53
N VAL A 34 10.97 -14.83 -17.69
CA VAL A 34 9.70 -14.14 -17.41
C VAL A 34 9.66 -12.80 -18.13
N PHE A 35 10.72 -12.01 -18.00
CA PHE A 35 10.74 -10.61 -18.43
C PHE A 35 11.48 -10.39 -19.76
N ASP A 36 12.31 -11.32 -20.23
CA ASP A 36 13.03 -11.24 -21.52
C ASP A 36 13.07 -12.59 -22.26
N ALA A 37 11.90 -13.19 -22.47
CA ALA A 37 11.79 -14.52 -23.09
C ALA A 37 12.35 -14.57 -24.54
N ASN A 38 12.37 -13.43 -25.24
CA ASN A 38 12.89 -13.31 -26.60
C ASN A 38 14.41 -13.06 -26.66
N CYS A 39 15.11 -13.02 -25.51
CA CYS A 39 16.55 -12.76 -25.43
C CYS A 39 16.99 -11.43 -26.06
N GLU A 40 16.15 -10.39 -25.99
CA GLU A 40 16.39 -9.07 -26.59
C GLU A 40 17.48 -8.30 -25.82
N GLY A 41 17.59 -8.52 -24.51
CA GLY A 41 18.62 -7.92 -23.66
C GLY A 41 18.48 -6.42 -23.41
N ASN A 42 17.33 -5.83 -23.76
CA ASN A 42 17.02 -4.40 -23.55
C ASN A 42 15.81 -4.17 -22.64
N THR A 43 15.28 -5.22 -22.01
CA THR A 43 14.13 -5.11 -21.09
C THR A 43 14.56 -4.47 -19.76
N GLU A 44 13.75 -3.55 -19.27
CA GLU A 44 13.96 -2.87 -17.99
C GLU A 44 12.66 -2.88 -17.17
N ILE A 45 12.74 -3.17 -15.86
CA ILE A 45 11.61 -3.08 -14.94
C ILE A 45 11.57 -1.66 -14.34
N PRO A 46 10.44 -0.93 -14.46
CA PRO A 46 10.31 0.39 -13.87
C PRO A 46 10.27 0.29 -12.35
N PHE A 47 11.18 0.99 -11.67
CA PHE A 47 11.17 1.13 -10.22
C PHE A 47 11.29 2.61 -9.86
N VAL A 48 10.44 3.07 -8.95
CA VAL A 48 10.39 4.47 -8.49
C VAL A 48 10.92 4.52 -7.07
N ARG A 49 11.81 5.47 -6.79
CA ARG A 49 12.39 5.62 -5.46
C ARG A 49 11.34 6.11 -4.46
N ALA A 50 11.44 5.58 -3.25
CA ALA A 50 10.65 5.98 -2.12
C ALA A 50 10.82 7.46 -1.77
N LYS A 51 9.81 8.01 -1.11
CA LYS A 51 9.83 9.34 -0.51
C LYS A 51 10.92 9.46 0.55
N TYR A 52 11.49 10.65 0.60
CA TYR A 52 12.63 11.00 1.43
C TYR A 52 12.43 12.39 2.04
N ASP A 53 13.20 12.71 3.08
CA ASP A 53 13.15 14.01 3.73
C ASP A 53 13.81 15.07 2.85
N LYS A 54 13.02 16.08 2.45
CA LYS A 54 13.46 17.18 1.59
C LYS A 54 14.46 18.11 2.26
N GLN A 55 14.71 18.01 3.56
CA GLN A 55 15.78 18.75 4.23
C GLN A 55 17.14 18.03 4.10
N THR A 56 17.14 16.75 3.73
CA THR A 56 18.33 15.91 3.55
C THR A 56 18.66 15.68 2.08
N GLY A 57 19.86 15.16 1.80
CA GLY A 57 20.25 14.74 0.45
C GLY A 57 20.74 15.84 -0.48
N HIS A 58 21.09 17.02 0.07
CA HIS A 58 21.58 18.18 -0.70
C HIS A 58 23.11 18.34 -0.70
N GLY A 59 23.86 17.53 0.07
CA GLY A 59 25.32 17.67 0.14
C GLY A 59 26.03 16.43 0.70
N PHE A 60 27.36 16.40 0.56
CA PHE A 60 28.19 15.25 0.97
C PHE A 60 28.06 14.88 2.45
N ASN A 61 27.88 15.88 3.32
CA ASN A 61 27.73 15.68 4.77
C ASN A 61 26.26 15.57 5.22
N SER A 62 25.31 15.57 4.29
CA SER A 62 23.87 15.40 4.57
C SER A 62 23.31 14.40 3.55
N PRO A 63 23.60 13.10 3.72
CA PRO A 63 23.05 12.07 2.87
C PRO A 63 21.52 12.06 2.96
N ARG A 64 20.88 11.47 1.96
CA ARG A 64 19.43 11.39 1.88
C ARG A 64 18.88 10.40 2.92
N GLU A 65 17.81 10.77 3.60
CA GLU A 65 17.09 9.93 4.56
C GLU A 65 15.66 9.62 4.10
N GLN A 66 15.26 8.34 4.19
CA GLN A 66 13.90 7.90 3.88
C GLN A 66 12.93 8.29 4.99
N VAL A 67 11.70 8.62 4.62
CA VAL A 67 10.66 8.98 5.58
C VAL A 67 9.79 7.75 5.87
N ASN A 68 9.57 7.49 7.16
CA ASN A 68 8.52 6.57 7.59
C ASN A 68 7.17 7.30 7.57
N GLU A 69 6.19 6.74 6.88
CA GLU A 69 4.83 7.29 6.78
C GLU A 69 3.84 6.62 7.75
N ARG A 70 4.36 5.73 8.59
CA ARG A 70 3.68 5.17 9.75
C ARG A 70 4.29 5.73 11.04
N THR A 71 3.60 5.48 12.14
CA THR A 71 4.19 5.65 13.46
C THR A 71 5.28 4.59 13.63
N SER A 72 6.37 4.93 14.31
CA SER A 72 7.42 3.94 14.63
C SER A 72 7.06 3.08 15.86
N TRP A 73 5.79 3.09 16.26
CA TRP A 73 5.28 2.45 17.48
C TRP A 73 4.30 1.34 17.11
N ILE A 74 4.12 0.39 18.02
CA ILE A 74 3.02 -0.57 17.94
C ILE A 74 1.86 0.03 18.74
N ASP A 75 1.01 0.79 18.06
CA ASP A 75 -0.07 1.60 18.65
C ASP A 75 -1.46 1.31 18.06
N ALA A 76 -1.56 0.21 17.29
CA ALA A 76 -2.71 -0.19 16.50
C ALA A 76 -3.10 0.85 15.42
N SER A 77 -2.13 1.59 14.88
CA SER A 77 -2.36 2.55 13.79
C SER A 77 -2.89 1.87 12.52
N PHE A 78 -2.56 0.61 12.25
CA PHE A 78 -3.13 -0.15 11.14
C PHE A 78 -4.67 -0.27 11.23
N LEU A 79 -5.21 -0.29 12.46
CA LEU A 79 -6.64 -0.36 12.74
C LEU A 79 -7.27 1.03 12.89
N TYR A 80 -6.63 1.89 13.69
CA TYR A 80 -7.16 3.18 14.10
C TYR A 80 -6.62 4.36 13.30
N SER A 81 -5.84 4.15 12.25
CA SER A 81 -5.21 5.21 11.48
C SER A 81 -4.19 6.08 12.22
N THR A 82 -3.40 6.80 11.44
CA THR A 82 -2.60 7.95 11.90
C THR A 82 -3.29 9.29 11.63
N GLN A 83 -4.48 9.29 11.02
CA GLN A 83 -5.24 10.48 10.62
C GLN A 83 -6.65 10.47 11.22
N GLU A 84 -7.03 11.53 11.92
CA GLU A 84 -8.34 11.66 12.57
C GLU A 84 -9.55 11.43 11.64
N PRO A 85 -9.60 11.97 10.40
CA PRO A 85 -10.72 11.75 9.50
C PRO A 85 -10.94 10.28 9.15
N TRP A 86 -9.87 9.51 9.02
CA TRP A 86 -9.94 8.06 8.77
C TRP A 86 -10.51 7.33 9.97
N VAL A 87 -10.06 7.66 11.19
CA VAL A 87 -10.60 7.05 12.42
C VAL A 87 -12.10 7.32 12.53
N ALA A 88 -12.50 8.56 12.26
CA ALA A 88 -13.89 8.97 12.35
C ALA A 88 -14.79 8.19 11.37
N ALA A 89 -14.29 7.91 10.16
CA ALA A 89 -14.98 7.13 9.15
C ALA A 89 -15.09 5.62 9.50
N LEU A 90 -14.12 5.08 10.26
CA LEU A 90 -14.09 3.67 10.66
C LEU A 90 -14.93 3.36 11.91
N ARG A 91 -15.37 4.38 12.66
CA ARG A 91 -16.14 4.21 13.89
C ARG A 91 -17.64 4.15 13.64
N SER A 92 -18.34 3.30 14.39
CA SER A 92 -19.81 3.25 14.36
C SER A 92 -20.46 4.40 15.13
N TRP A 93 -19.69 5.03 16.02
CA TRP A 93 -20.14 6.01 17.02
C TRP A 93 -21.24 5.48 17.95
N ARG A 94 -21.38 4.16 18.06
CA ARG A 94 -22.33 3.46 18.93
C ARG A 94 -21.56 2.48 19.81
N ASN A 95 -21.79 2.53 21.12
CA ASN A 95 -21.19 1.60 22.09
C ASN A 95 -19.65 1.48 22.01
N GLY A 96 -18.96 2.49 21.46
CA GLY A 96 -17.50 2.46 21.30
C GLY A 96 -16.97 1.46 20.25
N THR A 97 -17.82 0.98 19.32
CA THR A 97 -17.41 -0.02 18.34
C THR A 97 -16.90 0.59 17.03
N LEU A 98 -16.17 -0.23 16.25
CA LEU A 98 -15.92 0.05 14.84
C LEU A 98 -17.21 -0.18 14.03
N ALA A 99 -17.30 0.49 12.89
CA ALA A 99 -18.36 0.24 11.93
C ALA A 99 -18.23 -1.19 11.39
N GLU A 100 -19.35 -1.85 11.22
CA GLU A 100 -19.45 -3.19 10.65
C GLU A 100 -20.16 -3.07 9.30
N GLY A 101 -19.72 -3.89 8.34
CA GLY A 101 -20.29 -3.94 7.01
C GLY A 101 -21.59 -4.75 6.93
N PRO A 102 -22.09 -4.99 5.70
CA PRO A 102 -23.23 -5.88 5.49
C PRO A 102 -22.91 -7.35 5.86
N MET A 103 -21.63 -7.72 5.83
CA MET A 103 -21.16 -9.03 6.27
C MET A 103 -20.79 -8.96 7.75
N SER A 104 -21.44 -9.79 8.57
CA SER A 104 -21.18 -9.77 10.01
C SER A 104 -19.76 -10.23 10.32
N GLY A 105 -19.07 -9.50 11.19
CA GLY A 105 -17.67 -9.69 11.55
C GLY A 105 -16.68 -8.94 10.66
N TYR A 106 -17.13 -8.24 9.62
CA TYR A 106 -16.25 -7.58 8.65
C TYR A 106 -16.40 -6.05 8.67
N PRO A 107 -15.33 -5.30 8.33
CA PRO A 107 -15.43 -3.86 8.12
C PRO A 107 -16.44 -3.50 7.00
N PRO A 108 -16.96 -2.27 6.96
CA PRO A 108 -17.76 -1.81 5.86
C PRO A 108 -16.94 -1.72 4.57
N LEU A 109 -17.59 -1.90 3.43
CA LEU A 109 -17.02 -1.62 2.13
C LEU A 109 -16.78 -0.12 1.93
N ASN A 110 -15.96 0.27 0.94
CA ASN A 110 -15.56 1.65 0.68
C ASN A 110 -16.63 2.49 -0.03
N GLY A 111 -17.86 2.46 0.47
CA GLY A 111 -18.95 3.33 0.02
C GLY A 111 -18.70 4.83 0.21
N PRO A 112 -17.99 5.29 1.26
CA PRO A 112 -17.63 6.70 1.44
C PRO A 112 -16.50 7.21 0.52
N HIS A 113 -15.99 6.37 -0.40
CA HIS A 113 -14.89 6.68 -1.33
C HIS A 113 -13.65 7.25 -0.63
N ILE A 114 -13.27 6.63 0.48
CA ILE A 114 -12.01 6.91 1.15
C ILE A 114 -10.87 6.60 0.17
N PRO A 115 -9.83 7.45 0.05
CA PRO A 115 -8.73 7.25 -0.89
C PRO A 115 -7.84 6.08 -0.46
N LEU A 116 -8.31 4.87 -0.71
CA LEU A 116 -7.55 3.63 -0.60
C LEU A 116 -6.66 3.50 -1.84
N ILE A 117 -5.47 2.92 -1.66
CA ILE A 117 -4.69 2.49 -2.82
C ILE A 117 -5.48 1.32 -3.45
N ASN A 118 -5.53 1.25 -4.78
CA ASN A 118 -6.32 0.27 -5.52
C ASN A 118 -5.55 -0.11 -6.78
N PRO A 119 -4.47 -0.90 -6.65
CA PRO A 119 -3.71 -1.35 -7.80
C PRO A 119 -4.61 -2.25 -8.67
N ALA A 120 -4.38 -2.24 -9.99
CA ALA A 120 -5.04 -3.18 -10.88
C ALA A 120 -4.64 -4.61 -10.49
N PRO A 121 -5.60 -5.53 -10.28
CA PRO A 121 -5.27 -6.92 -9.98
C PRO A 121 -4.39 -7.52 -11.08
N PRO A 122 -3.31 -8.26 -10.73
CA PRO A 122 -2.39 -8.82 -11.69
C PRO A 122 -3.05 -9.70 -12.76
N GLN A 123 -4.16 -10.37 -12.44
CA GLN A 123 -4.88 -11.28 -13.33
C GLN A 123 -5.71 -10.54 -14.39
N ILE A 124 -6.21 -9.35 -14.04
CA ILE A 124 -7.24 -8.64 -14.83
C ILE A 124 -6.63 -7.42 -15.54
N HIS A 125 -5.46 -6.94 -15.08
CA HIS A 125 -4.71 -5.83 -15.67
C HIS A 125 -5.55 -4.56 -15.92
N ARG A 126 -6.60 -4.34 -15.13
CA ARG A 126 -7.48 -3.17 -15.20
C ARG A 126 -7.81 -2.67 -13.80
N LEU A 127 -7.95 -1.35 -13.67
CA LEU A 127 -8.47 -0.73 -12.45
C LEU A 127 -9.91 -1.17 -12.19
N MET A 128 -10.14 -1.69 -10.99
CA MET A 128 -11.47 -2.08 -10.50
C MET A 128 -12.13 -0.97 -9.70
N ASN A 129 -13.44 -1.07 -9.46
CA ASN A 129 -14.16 -0.13 -8.60
C ASN A 129 -13.59 -0.19 -7.16
N PRO A 130 -13.14 0.93 -6.57
CA PRO A 130 -12.62 0.96 -5.20
C PRO A 130 -13.67 0.62 -4.13
N GLU A 131 -14.97 0.69 -4.43
CA GLU A 131 -16.05 0.32 -3.49
C GLU A 131 -16.00 -1.16 -3.07
N ARG A 132 -15.34 -2.02 -3.87
CA ARG A 132 -15.13 -3.43 -3.53
C ARG A 132 -14.21 -3.65 -2.32
N LEU A 133 -13.41 -2.64 -1.96
CA LEU A 133 -12.40 -2.76 -0.91
C LEU A 133 -13.06 -2.52 0.45
N PHE A 134 -12.57 -3.21 1.48
CA PHE A 134 -12.92 -2.88 2.85
C PHE A 134 -12.37 -1.49 3.21
N SER A 135 -13.22 -0.67 3.81
CA SER A 135 -12.85 0.57 4.49
C SER A 135 -12.00 0.21 5.68
N MET A 136 -10.68 0.20 5.48
CA MET A 136 -9.68 -0.03 6.50
C MET A 136 -8.49 0.86 6.22
N PHE A 137 -7.87 1.37 7.26
CA PHE A 137 -6.68 2.22 7.10
C PHE A 137 -5.49 1.46 6.52
N PHE A 138 -5.37 0.18 6.88
CA PHE A 138 -4.31 -0.66 6.36
C PHE A 138 -4.63 -1.19 4.95
N PHE A 139 -4.13 -0.46 3.96
CA PHE A 139 -4.35 -0.69 2.53
C PHE A 139 -3.98 -2.11 2.04
N TRP A 140 -2.85 -2.69 2.47
CA TRP A 140 -2.31 -3.90 1.83
C TRP A 140 -3.17 -5.15 2.05
N PHE A 141 -3.99 -5.20 3.11
CA PHE A 141 -4.93 -6.29 3.34
C PHE A 141 -5.95 -6.44 2.21
N ASN A 142 -6.40 -5.32 1.63
CA ASN A 142 -7.36 -5.36 0.54
C ASN A 142 -6.79 -5.97 -0.75
N ASN A 143 -5.46 -5.94 -0.91
CA ASN A 143 -4.80 -6.48 -2.08
C ASN A 143 -4.77 -8.02 -2.02
N GLU A 144 -4.52 -8.59 -0.83
CA GLU A 144 -4.52 -10.05 -0.60
C GLU A 144 -5.92 -10.66 -0.66
N THR A 145 -6.94 -10.00 -0.11
CA THR A 145 -8.32 -10.52 -0.14
C THR A 145 -8.91 -10.46 -1.54
N SER A 146 -8.49 -9.49 -2.36
CA SER A 146 -8.97 -9.39 -3.74
C SER A 146 -8.46 -10.47 -4.69
N ASP A 147 -7.39 -11.18 -4.31
CA ASP A 147 -6.92 -12.35 -5.04
C ASP A 147 -7.77 -13.59 -4.74
N GLU A 148 -8.32 -13.71 -3.52
CA GLU A 148 -9.15 -14.86 -3.10
C GLU A 148 -10.59 -14.79 -3.64
N ASP A 149 -11.17 -13.60 -3.82
CA ASP A 149 -12.55 -13.41 -4.35
C ASP A 149 -12.67 -13.57 -5.89
N SER A 150 -11.61 -14.00 -6.58
CA SER A 150 -11.62 -14.25 -8.04
C SER A 150 -11.85 -15.72 -8.42
N ILE A 151 -12.11 -16.57 -7.42
CA ILE A 151 -12.49 -17.97 -7.60
C ILE A 151 -13.99 -18.10 -7.31
N ASP A 152 -14.81 -17.67 -8.26
CA ASP A 152 -16.19 -18.14 -8.49
C ASP A 152 -16.59 -17.82 -9.94
#